data_AF-A0A1J9QYY1-F1
#
_entry.id   AF-A0A1J9QYY1-F1
#
_cell.length_a   1.000
_cell.length_b   1.000
_cell.length_c   1.000
_cell.angle_alpha   90.00
_cell.angle_beta   90.00
_cell.angle_gamma   90.00
#
_symmetry.space_group_name_H-M   'P 1'
#
loop_
_entity.id
_entity.type
_entity.pdbx_description
1 polymer ?
#
loop_
_entity_poly.entity_id
_entity_poly.type
_entity_poly.pdbx_seq_one_letter_code
_entity_poly.pdbx_strand_id
1 'polypeptide(L)'
;MEDSDNDHKDDQSKRILLCHHYQLATQIALYSVAQSMLSIPSGIRSMYTSPFRGMNLTADLLDPDSHEQRLRNMTRMRPDTFMDLIDWLRDYTTITEPTDPHAIHIEQKLLIFLYITTQGVAYRSTAEMFHHSTDTISKTFHEVLKALCELYDRVVHLPACQMEYSKEALSDNFKIWPFFKGCIGALDGTHLPIAVPARQQSSWRNRKGFMSQNVLAACDHSLNFVYIYAGMEGSSHDSRVLAQAQSNDNFTATSGCYFLADAGYSRRIKDVLVPYSEK
;
A
#
# COMPACT_ATOMS: atom_id res chain seq x y z
N MET A 1 26.55 -31.88 15.48
CA MET A 1 25.96 -31.41 16.75
C MET A 1 25.87 -29.90 16.63
N GLU A 2 24.62 -29.40 16.60
CA GLU A 2 24.22 -27.99 16.54
C GLU A 2 24.41 -27.28 15.17
N ASP A 3 23.80 -27.76 14.08
CA ASP A 3 22.47 -27.30 13.62
C ASP A 3 21.43 -27.06 14.73
N SER A 4 20.99 -25.81 14.90
CA SER A 4 19.57 -25.49 15.22
C SER A 4 19.29 -24.01 15.50
N ASP A 5 20.27 -23.18 15.86
CA ASP A 5 19.97 -21.86 16.47
C ASP A 5 20.14 -20.63 15.55
N ASN A 6 20.72 -20.79 14.35
CA ASN A 6 21.03 -19.67 13.44
C ASN A 6 19.91 -19.35 12.41
N ASP A 7 18.98 -20.28 12.22
CA ASP A 7 17.90 -20.21 11.22
C ASP A 7 16.63 -19.50 11.77
N HIS A 8 16.59 -19.29 13.09
CA HIS A 8 15.45 -18.70 13.80
C HIS A 8 15.54 -17.17 14.01
N LYS A 9 16.71 -16.55 13.82
CA LYS A 9 16.91 -15.08 13.96
C LYS A 9 16.77 -14.30 12.65
N ASP A 10 16.88 -14.97 11.51
CA ASP A 10 16.80 -14.34 10.18
C ASP A 10 15.35 -14.21 9.66
N ASP A 11 14.44 -15.12 10.04
CA ASP A 11 13.02 -15.06 9.68
C ASP A 11 12.22 -14.00 10.50
N GLN A 12 12.74 -13.60 11.66
CA GLN A 12 12.20 -12.53 12.50
C GLN A 12 12.53 -11.13 11.94
N SER A 13 13.66 -11.00 11.23
CA SER A 13 14.09 -9.78 10.54
C SER A 13 13.28 -9.49 9.26
N LYS A 14 12.61 -10.49 8.70
CA LYS A 14 11.86 -10.37 7.44
C LYS A 14 10.34 -10.14 7.62
N ARG A 15 9.80 -10.43 8.80
CA ARG A 15 8.37 -10.21 9.14
C ARG A 15 8.06 -8.80 9.68
N ILE A 16 9.09 -8.06 10.05
CA ILE A 16 9.04 -6.66 10.48
C ILE A 16 8.91 -5.69 9.28
N LEU A 17 9.21 -6.14 8.06
CA LEU A 17 9.47 -5.22 6.97
C LEU A 17 8.23 -4.65 6.26
N LEU A 18 7.15 -5.42 6.00
CA LEU A 18 6.19 -4.94 4.97
C LEU A 18 4.73 -4.72 5.39
N CYS A 19 4.26 -5.28 6.51
CA CYS A 19 2.88 -5.03 7.01
C CYS A 19 2.82 -4.71 8.52
N HIS A 20 3.98 -4.72 9.20
CA HIS A 20 4.14 -4.52 10.65
C HIS A 20 4.56 -3.11 11.07
N HIS A 21 4.88 -2.24 10.11
CA HIS A 21 4.47 -0.85 10.19
C HIS A 21 3.05 -0.68 10.79
N TYR A 22 2.06 -0.92 9.92
CA TYR A 22 0.87 -0.05 9.93
C TYR A 22 -0.48 -0.74 9.89
N GLN A 23 -0.56 -2.00 9.45
CA GLN A 23 -1.83 -2.75 9.48
C GLN A 23 -1.83 -3.96 10.42
N LEU A 24 -0.68 -4.47 10.89
CA LEU A 24 -0.64 -5.48 11.96
C LEU A 24 -0.74 -4.89 13.38
N ALA A 25 -0.28 -3.65 13.58
CA ALA A 25 -0.38 -2.92 14.85
C ALA A 25 -1.84 -2.57 15.25
N THR A 26 -2.72 -2.38 14.26
CA THR A 26 -4.16 -2.22 14.45
C THR A 26 -4.88 -3.55 14.68
N GLN A 27 -4.34 -4.67 14.19
CA GLN A 27 -4.87 -6.01 14.46
C GLN A 27 -4.40 -6.63 15.79
N ILE A 28 -3.18 -6.35 16.29
CA ILE A 28 -2.70 -6.85 17.59
C ILE A 28 -3.45 -6.23 18.78
N ALA A 29 -3.91 -4.98 18.66
CA ALA A 29 -4.78 -4.36 19.67
C ALA A 29 -6.20 -4.95 19.70
N LEU A 30 -6.67 -5.52 18.58
CA LEU A 30 -7.92 -6.29 18.49
C LEU A 30 -7.71 -7.76 18.89
N TYR A 31 -6.53 -8.33 18.62
CA TYR A 31 -6.20 -9.73 18.94
C TYR A 31 -5.94 -9.95 20.43
N SER A 32 -5.43 -8.96 21.15
CA SER A 32 -5.27 -9.03 22.62
C SER A 32 -6.62 -8.98 23.37
N VAL A 33 -7.66 -8.40 22.77
CA VAL A 33 -9.05 -8.47 23.27
C VAL A 33 -9.75 -9.75 22.80
N ALA A 34 -9.40 -10.27 21.61
CA ALA A 34 -9.94 -11.52 21.07
C ALA A 34 -9.39 -12.79 21.74
N GLN A 35 -8.15 -12.76 22.28
CA GLN A 35 -7.58 -13.91 22.98
C GLN A 35 -8.17 -14.16 24.38
N SER A 36 -8.96 -13.24 24.93
CA SER A 36 -9.78 -13.52 26.12
C SER A 36 -11.10 -14.23 25.80
N MET A 37 -11.39 -14.56 24.54
CA MET A 37 -12.68 -15.12 24.07
C MET A 37 -12.58 -16.52 23.44
N LEU A 38 -11.46 -17.23 23.55
CA LEU A 38 -11.40 -18.63 23.11
C LEU A 38 -11.59 -19.61 24.27
N SER A 39 -12.83 -20.04 24.42
CA SER A 39 -13.12 -21.46 24.57
C SER A 39 -14.38 -21.77 23.76
N ILE A 40 -14.22 -22.03 22.45
CA ILE A 40 -15.30 -22.61 21.64
C ILE A 40 -14.90 -24.04 21.25
N PRO A 41 -15.67 -25.06 21.67
CA PRO A 41 -15.34 -26.45 21.40
C PRO A 41 -15.39 -26.78 19.90
N SER A 42 -14.47 -27.63 19.46
CA SER A 42 -14.44 -28.20 18.12
C SER A 42 -15.74 -28.96 17.82
N GLY A 43 -16.50 -28.47 16.83
CA GLY A 43 -17.80 -29.03 16.42
C GLY A 43 -18.77 -28.04 15.78
N ILE A 44 -18.31 -26.85 15.37
CA ILE A 44 -19.18 -25.75 14.93
C ILE A 44 -19.53 -25.92 13.44
N ARG A 45 -20.82 -26.07 13.17
CA ARG A 45 -21.43 -26.02 11.83
C ARG A 45 -21.07 -24.71 11.13
N SER A 46 -20.75 -24.75 9.83
CA SER A 46 -20.53 -23.52 9.03
C SER A 46 -21.65 -22.52 9.27
N MET A 47 -21.30 -21.28 9.65
CA MET A 47 -22.26 -20.22 9.94
C MET A 47 -23.01 -19.77 8.68
N TYR A 48 -22.32 -19.79 7.53
CA TYR A 48 -22.91 -19.45 6.24
C TYR A 48 -23.33 -20.74 5.52
N THR A 49 -24.61 -21.07 5.62
CA THR A 49 -25.26 -22.17 4.88
C THR A 49 -26.14 -21.67 3.74
N SER A 50 -26.10 -20.35 3.47
CA SER A 50 -26.86 -19.70 2.41
C SER A 50 -26.35 -20.11 1.02
N PRO A 51 -27.23 -20.24 0.01
CA PRO A 51 -26.82 -20.38 -1.39
C PRO A 51 -26.21 -19.10 -1.97
N PHE A 52 -26.38 -17.95 -1.30
CA PHE A 52 -25.74 -16.69 -1.70
C PHE A 52 -24.27 -16.71 -1.29
N ARG A 53 -23.39 -16.89 -2.28
CA ARG A 53 -21.93 -16.85 -2.08
C ARG A 53 -21.39 -15.50 -2.56
N GLY A 54 -20.31 -15.00 -1.95
CA GLY A 54 -19.67 -13.77 -2.43
C GLY A 54 -19.18 -13.84 -3.89
N MET A 55 -19.04 -15.05 -4.46
CA MET A 55 -18.82 -15.24 -5.91
C MET A 55 -19.99 -14.71 -6.74
N ASN A 56 -21.24 -14.85 -6.28
CA ASN A 56 -22.42 -14.32 -6.98
C ASN A 56 -22.39 -12.78 -7.02
N LEU A 57 -21.99 -12.15 -5.92
CA LEU A 57 -21.78 -10.69 -5.86
C LEU A 57 -20.66 -10.27 -6.81
N THR A 58 -19.57 -11.03 -6.85
CA THR A 58 -18.44 -10.73 -7.75
C THR A 58 -18.87 -10.84 -9.21
N ALA A 59 -19.58 -11.91 -9.58
CA ALA A 59 -20.11 -12.11 -10.92
C ALA A 59 -21.09 -10.99 -11.34
N ASP A 60 -22.02 -10.62 -10.46
CA ASP A 60 -22.99 -9.53 -10.69
C ASP A 60 -22.32 -8.14 -10.82
N LEU A 61 -21.18 -7.92 -10.18
CA LEU A 61 -20.43 -6.66 -10.31
C LEU A 61 -19.55 -6.60 -11.56
N LEU A 62 -19.15 -7.75 -12.09
CA LEU A 62 -18.31 -7.88 -13.29
C LEU A 62 -19.13 -8.22 -14.55
N ASP A 63 -20.43 -8.42 -14.42
CA ASP A 63 -21.34 -8.64 -15.54
C ASP A 63 -21.32 -7.40 -16.46
N PRO A 64 -21.07 -7.56 -17.78
CA PRO A 64 -21.11 -6.46 -18.75
C PRO A 64 -22.42 -5.67 -18.77
N ASP A 65 -23.53 -6.31 -18.41
CA ASP A 65 -24.85 -5.66 -18.34
C ASP A 65 -25.09 -4.93 -17.00
N SER A 66 -24.18 -5.08 -16.03
CA SER A 66 -24.24 -4.40 -14.73
C SER A 66 -23.75 -2.96 -14.82
N HIS A 67 -24.34 -2.10 -14.01
CA HIS A 67 -23.99 -0.67 -14.03
C HIS A 67 -22.58 -0.45 -13.45
N GLU A 68 -21.62 0.01 -14.28
CA GLU A 68 -20.20 0.19 -13.95
C GLU A 68 -19.93 0.93 -12.62
N GLN A 69 -20.81 1.88 -12.28
CA GLN A 69 -20.70 2.65 -11.05
C GLN A 69 -20.85 1.80 -9.78
N ARG A 70 -21.46 0.61 -9.84
CA ARG A 70 -21.56 -0.31 -8.69
C ARG A 70 -20.17 -0.79 -8.26
N LEU A 71 -19.38 -1.30 -9.21
CA LEU A 71 -18.01 -1.70 -8.96
C LEU A 71 -17.18 -0.50 -8.51
N ARG A 72 -17.27 0.64 -9.22
CA ARG A 72 -16.51 1.86 -8.88
C ARG A 72 -16.84 2.40 -7.49
N ASN A 73 -18.08 2.29 -7.04
CA ASN A 73 -18.46 2.70 -5.69
C ASN A 73 -17.82 1.80 -4.64
N MET A 74 -17.63 0.51 -4.92
CA MET A 74 -17.02 -0.45 -4.01
C MET A 74 -15.49 -0.45 -4.04
N THR A 75 -14.88 -0.27 -5.20
CA THR A 75 -13.42 -0.45 -5.41
C THR A 75 -12.68 0.85 -5.74
N ARG A 76 -13.40 1.94 -6.03
CA ARG A 76 -12.86 3.20 -6.60
C ARG A 76 -12.15 3.06 -7.94
N MET A 77 -12.20 1.87 -8.55
CA MET A 77 -11.63 1.60 -9.88
C MET A 77 -12.74 1.39 -10.91
N ARG A 78 -12.41 1.70 -12.16
CA ARG A 78 -13.26 1.37 -13.30
C ARG A 78 -13.13 -0.14 -13.59
N PRO A 79 -14.15 -0.79 -14.21
CA PRO A 79 -14.11 -2.23 -14.47
C PRO A 79 -12.94 -2.69 -15.34
N ASP A 80 -12.59 -1.94 -16.37
CA ASP A 80 -11.41 -2.12 -17.21
C ASP A 80 -10.12 -2.14 -16.37
N THR A 81 -9.89 -1.09 -15.57
CA THR A 81 -8.71 -1.01 -14.69
C THR A 81 -8.66 -2.14 -13.66
N PHE A 82 -9.82 -2.58 -13.17
CA PHE A 82 -9.89 -3.69 -12.23
C PHE A 82 -9.45 -5.00 -12.88
N MET A 83 -9.88 -5.26 -14.12
CA MET A 83 -9.48 -6.46 -14.87
C MET A 83 -8.00 -6.40 -15.28
N ASP A 84 -7.50 -5.24 -15.71
CA ASP A 84 -6.08 -5.03 -16.02
C ASP A 84 -5.19 -5.34 -14.79
N LEU A 85 -5.63 -4.92 -13.59
CA LEU A 85 -4.93 -5.23 -12.35
C LEU A 85 -4.97 -6.72 -12.02
N ILE A 86 -6.09 -7.40 -12.26
CA ILE A 86 -6.18 -8.86 -12.09
C ILE A 86 -5.19 -9.58 -12.99
N ASP A 87 -5.10 -9.18 -14.26
CA ASP A 87 -4.18 -9.80 -15.22
C ASP A 87 -2.72 -9.53 -14.81
N TRP A 88 -2.41 -8.32 -14.34
CA TRP A 88 -1.09 -8.02 -13.79
C TRP A 88 -0.76 -8.85 -12.54
N LEU A 89 -1.73 -9.05 -11.65
CA LEU A 89 -1.53 -9.89 -10.48
C LEU A 89 -1.26 -11.35 -10.89
N ARG A 90 -1.96 -11.87 -11.91
CA ARG A 90 -1.73 -13.22 -12.43
C ARG A 90 -0.34 -13.37 -13.05
N ASP A 91 0.08 -12.41 -13.85
CA ASP A 91 1.29 -12.52 -14.67
C ASP A 91 2.57 -12.26 -13.87
N TYR A 92 2.51 -11.40 -12.85
CA TYR A 92 3.71 -10.85 -12.21
C TYR A 92 3.89 -11.21 -10.73
N THR A 93 2.95 -11.92 -10.11
CA THR A 93 2.97 -12.21 -8.67
C THR A 93 2.83 -13.71 -8.35
N THR A 94 2.99 -14.06 -7.08
CA THR A 94 2.89 -15.43 -6.57
C THR A 94 1.46 -15.82 -6.13
N ILE A 95 0.46 -14.99 -6.44
CA ILE A 95 -0.93 -15.29 -6.08
C ILE A 95 -1.39 -16.58 -6.77
N THR A 96 -1.91 -17.53 -5.97
CA THR A 96 -2.34 -18.82 -6.53
C THR A 96 -3.80 -18.77 -6.91
N GLU A 97 -4.09 -19.17 -8.15
CA GLU A 97 -5.45 -19.50 -8.54
C GLU A 97 -5.81 -20.89 -8.04
N PRO A 98 -6.93 -21.01 -7.31
CA PRO A 98 -7.31 -22.30 -6.78
C PRO A 98 -7.87 -23.20 -7.89
N THR A 99 -7.53 -24.48 -7.82
CA THR A 99 -8.12 -25.52 -8.70
C THR A 99 -9.50 -25.98 -8.22
N ASP A 100 -9.85 -25.72 -6.95
CA ASP A 100 -11.12 -26.09 -6.35
C ASP A 100 -12.23 -25.08 -6.73
N PRO A 101 -13.36 -25.51 -7.31
CA PRO A 101 -14.53 -24.67 -7.59
C PRO A 101 -15.15 -23.98 -6.36
N HIS A 102 -14.81 -24.42 -5.14
CA HIS A 102 -15.30 -23.82 -3.89
C HIS A 102 -14.35 -22.82 -3.25
N ALA A 103 -13.16 -22.65 -3.82
CA ALA A 103 -12.21 -21.66 -3.35
C ALA A 103 -12.54 -20.25 -3.88
N ILE A 104 -11.89 -19.26 -3.28
CA ILE A 104 -12.09 -17.85 -3.64
C ILE A 104 -11.20 -17.53 -4.85
N HIS A 105 -11.81 -17.15 -5.96
CA HIS A 105 -11.08 -16.72 -7.17
C HIS A 105 -10.44 -15.34 -6.99
N ILE A 106 -9.41 -15.05 -7.79
CA ILE A 106 -8.60 -13.83 -7.67
C ILE A 106 -9.44 -12.55 -7.77
N GLU A 107 -10.48 -12.54 -8.59
CA GLU A 107 -11.41 -11.43 -8.74
C GLU A 107 -12.11 -11.12 -7.42
N GLN A 108 -12.64 -12.16 -6.76
CA GLN A 108 -13.26 -11.99 -5.46
C GLN A 108 -12.22 -11.61 -4.39
N LYS A 109 -11.00 -12.17 -4.44
CA LYS A 109 -9.93 -11.81 -3.52
C LYS A 109 -9.61 -10.32 -3.61
N LEU A 110 -9.37 -9.82 -4.82
CA LEU A 110 -9.07 -8.41 -5.07
C LEU A 110 -10.26 -7.51 -4.68
N LEU A 111 -11.48 -7.90 -5.02
CA LEU A 111 -12.68 -7.18 -4.65
C LEU A 111 -12.82 -7.04 -3.12
N ILE A 112 -12.60 -8.13 -2.36
CA ILE A 112 -12.59 -8.11 -0.89
C ILE A 112 -11.54 -7.13 -0.37
N PHE A 113 -10.31 -7.19 -0.91
CA PHE A 113 -9.22 -6.31 -0.51
C PHE A 113 -9.56 -4.83 -0.73
N LEU A 114 -10.01 -4.49 -1.94
CA LEU A 114 -10.35 -3.12 -2.32
C LEU A 114 -11.58 -2.59 -1.58
N TYR A 115 -12.58 -3.44 -1.33
CA TYR A 115 -13.74 -3.05 -0.55
C TYR A 115 -13.33 -2.64 0.87
N ILE A 116 -12.42 -3.40 1.50
CA ILE A 116 -11.88 -3.05 2.83
C ILE A 116 -11.09 -1.74 2.78
N THR A 117 -10.13 -1.61 1.86
CA THR A 117 -9.21 -0.47 1.84
C THR A 117 -9.87 0.83 1.40
N THR A 118 -10.80 0.78 0.46
CA THR A 118 -11.42 1.99 -0.12
C THR A 118 -12.63 2.48 0.68
N GLN A 119 -13.37 1.58 1.31
CA GLN A 119 -14.54 1.93 2.13
C GLN A 119 -14.21 2.04 3.61
N GLY A 120 -13.04 1.56 4.04
CA GLY A 120 -12.65 1.56 5.45
C GLY A 120 -13.54 0.67 6.33
N VAL A 121 -14.08 -0.41 5.76
CA VAL A 121 -15.01 -1.31 6.46
C VAL A 121 -14.27 -2.34 7.32
N ALA A 122 -14.90 -2.73 8.42
CA ALA A 122 -14.36 -3.77 9.31
C ALA A 122 -14.50 -5.17 8.71
N TYR A 123 -13.60 -6.08 9.09
CA TYR A 123 -13.57 -7.46 8.59
C TYR A 123 -14.87 -8.23 8.84
N ARG A 124 -15.56 -7.95 9.97
CA ARG A 124 -16.84 -8.58 10.28
C ARG A 124 -17.94 -8.17 9.30
N SER A 125 -17.98 -6.90 8.89
CA SER A 125 -18.94 -6.42 7.89
C SER A 125 -18.65 -7.01 6.52
N THR A 126 -17.37 -7.13 6.16
CA THR A 126 -16.96 -7.80 4.92
C THR A 126 -17.28 -9.29 4.92
N ALA A 127 -17.06 -9.97 6.05
CA ALA A 127 -17.40 -11.37 6.25
C ALA A 127 -18.90 -11.64 6.01
N GLU A 128 -19.76 -10.78 6.54
CA GLU A 128 -21.21 -10.86 6.32
C GLU A 128 -21.57 -10.63 4.84
N MET A 129 -21.00 -9.59 4.21
CA MET A 129 -21.29 -9.25 2.81
C MET A 129 -20.89 -10.34 1.82
N PHE A 130 -19.71 -10.93 1.99
CA PHE A 130 -19.19 -11.95 1.07
C PHE A 130 -19.51 -13.39 1.51
N HIS A 131 -20.20 -13.55 2.63
CA HIS A 131 -20.51 -14.84 3.27
C HIS A 131 -19.30 -15.74 3.49
N HIS A 132 -18.24 -15.13 4.00
CA HIS A 132 -16.98 -15.80 4.34
C HIS A 132 -16.69 -15.65 5.83
N SER A 133 -15.96 -16.59 6.42
CA SER A 133 -15.51 -16.42 7.80
C SER A 133 -14.55 -15.22 7.91
N THR A 134 -14.47 -14.59 9.08
CA THR A 134 -13.51 -13.50 9.31
C THR A 134 -12.06 -13.95 9.15
N ASP A 135 -11.78 -15.23 9.42
CA ASP A 135 -10.47 -15.85 9.16
C ASP A 135 -10.16 -15.90 7.66
N THR A 136 -11.13 -16.33 6.86
CA THR A 136 -11.03 -16.36 5.40
C THR A 136 -10.81 -14.95 4.83
N ILE A 137 -11.61 -13.97 5.25
CA ILE A 137 -11.44 -12.56 4.83
C ILE A 137 -10.04 -12.06 5.19
N SER A 138 -9.55 -12.36 6.39
CA SER A 138 -8.19 -11.97 6.81
C SER A 138 -7.12 -12.60 5.94
N LYS A 139 -7.19 -13.92 5.69
CA LYS A 139 -6.23 -14.63 4.83
C LYS A 139 -6.22 -14.06 3.41
N THR A 140 -7.40 -13.87 2.82
CA THR A 140 -7.56 -13.28 1.49
C THR A 140 -6.98 -11.86 1.41
N PHE A 141 -7.24 -11.03 2.43
CA PHE A 141 -6.69 -9.67 2.48
C PHE A 141 -5.16 -9.67 2.44
N HIS A 142 -4.52 -10.51 3.26
CA HIS A 142 -3.06 -10.59 3.33
C HIS A 142 -2.43 -11.21 2.08
N GLU A 143 -3.13 -12.15 1.44
CA GLU A 143 -2.69 -12.75 0.19
C GLU A 143 -2.61 -11.71 -0.93
N VAL A 144 -3.67 -10.91 -1.12
CA VAL A 144 -3.69 -9.83 -2.12
C VAL A 144 -2.67 -8.74 -1.76
N LEU A 145 -2.55 -8.39 -0.48
CA LEU A 145 -1.55 -7.40 -0.04
C LEU A 145 -0.13 -7.84 -0.42
N LYS A 146 0.21 -9.11 -0.17
CA LYS A 146 1.52 -9.66 -0.54
C LYS A 146 1.75 -9.56 -2.06
N ALA A 147 0.75 -9.95 -2.85
CA ALA A 147 0.83 -9.87 -4.31
C ALA A 147 1.02 -8.42 -4.81
N LEU A 148 0.32 -7.45 -4.21
CA LEU A 148 0.50 -6.03 -4.54
C LEU A 148 1.89 -5.50 -4.15
N CYS A 149 2.48 -5.98 -3.06
CA CYS A 149 3.86 -5.65 -2.70
C CYS A 149 4.87 -6.22 -3.72
N GLU A 150 4.67 -7.46 -4.19
CA GLU A 150 5.50 -8.03 -5.26
C GLU A 150 5.36 -7.25 -6.58
N LEU A 151 4.17 -6.73 -6.86
CA LEU A 151 3.92 -5.89 -8.02
C LEU A 151 4.56 -4.51 -7.88
N TYR A 152 4.53 -3.91 -6.69
CA TYR A 152 5.16 -2.62 -6.40
C TYR A 152 6.64 -2.62 -6.81
N ASP A 153 7.40 -3.65 -6.43
CA ASP A 153 8.83 -3.76 -6.73
C ASP A 153 9.14 -3.82 -8.24
N ARG A 154 8.15 -4.18 -9.06
CA ARG A 154 8.26 -4.26 -10.53
C ARG A 154 7.82 -2.98 -11.24
N VAL A 155 6.88 -2.25 -10.67
CA VAL A 155 6.15 -1.17 -11.35
C VAL A 155 6.57 0.20 -10.85
N VAL A 156 6.85 0.33 -9.56
CA VAL A 156 7.21 1.59 -8.93
C VAL A 156 8.71 1.63 -8.75
N HIS A 157 9.39 2.16 -9.75
CA HIS A 157 10.83 2.35 -9.72
C HIS A 157 11.22 3.66 -10.38
N LEU A 158 12.38 4.18 -10.00
CA LEU A 158 12.98 5.30 -10.69
C LEU A 158 13.34 4.91 -12.13
N PRO A 159 13.17 5.81 -13.11
CA PRO A 159 13.62 5.55 -14.47
C PRO A 159 15.15 5.42 -14.50
N ALA A 160 15.66 4.46 -15.28
CA ALA A 160 17.09 4.17 -15.34
C ALA A 160 17.93 5.35 -15.87
N CYS A 161 17.46 6.01 -16.94
CA CYS A 161 18.08 7.18 -17.54
C CYS A 161 17.30 8.46 -17.18
N GLN A 162 17.40 8.90 -15.92
CA GLN A 162 16.60 10.02 -15.40
C GLN A 162 16.81 11.35 -16.16
N MET A 163 18.03 11.62 -16.64
CA MET A 163 18.31 12.84 -17.42
C MET A 163 17.60 12.84 -18.78
N GLU A 164 17.56 11.70 -19.45
CA GLU A 164 16.88 11.54 -20.74
C GLU A 164 15.37 11.59 -20.54
N TYR A 165 14.88 10.87 -19.52
CA TYR A 165 13.49 10.91 -19.09
C TYR A 165 13.01 12.34 -18.78
N SER A 166 13.79 13.12 -18.01
CA SER A 166 13.51 14.52 -17.73
C SER A 166 13.47 15.38 -19.00
N LYS A 167 14.38 15.12 -19.94
CA LYS A 167 14.45 15.87 -21.20
C LYS A 167 13.23 15.58 -22.07
N GLU A 168 12.86 14.32 -22.24
CA GLU A 168 11.69 13.90 -23.02
C GLU A 168 10.39 14.47 -22.43
N ALA A 169 10.25 14.43 -21.10
CA ALA A 169 9.05 14.93 -20.43
C ALA A 169 8.89 16.47 -20.51
N LEU A 170 10.00 17.21 -20.58
CA LEU A 170 9.98 18.67 -20.44
C LEU A 170 10.29 19.43 -21.74
N SER A 171 10.83 18.78 -22.77
CA SER A 171 11.31 19.45 -23.99
C SER A 171 10.24 20.24 -24.72
N ASP A 172 8.99 19.78 -24.64
CA ASP A 172 7.88 20.34 -25.42
C ASP A 172 7.31 21.62 -24.80
N ASN A 173 7.68 21.93 -23.54
CA ASN A 173 7.21 23.11 -22.84
C ASN A 173 8.33 24.14 -22.66
N PHE A 174 8.33 25.15 -23.54
CA PHE A 174 9.30 26.27 -23.51
C PHE A 174 9.29 27.10 -22.21
N LYS A 175 8.23 27.00 -21.39
CA LYS A 175 8.18 27.68 -20.07
C LYS A 175 8.93 26.91 -19.00
N ILE A 176 9.09 25.59 -19.18
CA ILE A 176 9.73 24.68 -18.23
C ILE A 176 11.17 24.39 -18.67
N TRP A 177 11.38 24.10 -19.95
CA TRP A 177 12.70 23.89 -20.53
C TRP A 177 13.33 25.22 -20.99
N PRO A 178 14.62 25.50 -20.70
CA PRO A 178 15.61 24.66 -20.02
C PRO A 178 15.69 24.86 -18.49
N PHE A 179 14.83 25.69 -17.90
CA PHE A 179 14.92 26.13 -16.51
C PHE A 179 14.84 24.99 -15.48
N PHE A 180 14.07 23.94 -15.77
CA PHE A 180 13.93 22.75 -14.93
C PHE A 180 14.67 21.52 -15.50
N LYS A 181 15.74 21.74 -16.27
CA LYS A 181 16.58 20.65 -16.77
C LYS A 181 17.06 19.77 -15.62
N GLY A 182 16.84 18.45 -15.72
CA GLY A 182 17.21 17.46 -14.70
C GLY A 182 16.12 17.21 -13.65
N CYS A 183 15.00 17.93 -13.71
CA CYS A 183 13.85 17.62 -12.85
C CYS A 183 13.22 16.28 -13.25
N ILE A 184 13.17 15.31 -12.35
CA ILE A 184 12.57 13.98 -12.58
C ILE A 184 11.06 14.01 -12.32
N GLY A 185 10.65 14.84 -11.36
CA GLY A 185 9.28 14.98 -10.93
C GLY A 185 9.20 15.66 -9.56
N ALA A 186 8.21 15.32 -8.76
CA ALA A 186 7.99 15.91 -7.44
C ALA A 186 7.94 14.87 -6.34
N LEU A 187 8.28 15.28 -5.11
CA LEU A 187 8.07 14.48 -3.91
C LEU A 187 7.38 15.30 -2.83
N ASP A 188 6.59 14.62 -2.00
CA ASP A 188 5.91 15.22 -0.87
C ASP A 188 5.61 14.20 0.24
N GLY A 189 5.46 14.71 1.47
CA GLY A 189 5.08 13.94 2.65
C GLY A 189 3.56 13.95 2.83
N THR A 190 2.97 12.80 3.13
CA THR A 190 1.54 12.68 3.46
C THR A 190 1.34 11.93 4.77
N HIS A 191 0.34 12.36 5.53
CA HIS A 191 0.01 11.76 6.81
C HIS A 191 -1.16 10.79 6.71
N LEU A 192 -0.89 9.49 6.87
CA LEU A 192 -1.91 8.44 6.88
C LEU A 192 -2.38 8.17 8.32
N PRO A 193 -3.67 8.34 8.66
CA PRO A 193 -4.18 8.07 10.00
C PRO A 193 -3.99 6.61 10.44
N ILE A 194 -3.69 6.41 11.71
CA ILE A 194 -3.58 5.08 12.33
C ILE A 194 -4.01 4.99 13.77
N ALA A 195 -4.27 3.76 14.19
CA ALA A 195 -4.33 3.40 15.60
C ALA A 195 -3.02 2.74 16.06
N VAL A 196 -2.44 3.30 17.12
CA VAL A 196 -1.27 2.74 17.83
C VAL A 196 -1.58 2.62 19.32
N PRO A 197 -0.94 1.66 20.02
CA PRO A 197 -1.09 1.51 21.46
C PRO A 197 -0.75 2.80 22.22
N ALA A 198 -1.50 3.09 23.30
CA ALA A 198 -1.37 4.34 24.06
C ALA A 198 0.09 4.69 24.44
N ARG A 199 0.89 3.69 24.84
CA ARG A 199 2.30 3.85 25.20
C ARG A 199 3.22 4.37 24.09
N GLN A 200 2.82 4.24 22.82
CA GLN A 200 3.60 4.67 21.65
C GLN A 200 3.04 5.95 21.02
N GLN A 201 1.87 6.44 21.45
CA GLN A 201 1.16 7.54 20.79
C GLN A 201 1.92 8.88 20.77
N SER A 202 2.94 9.08 21.60
CA SER A 202 3.70 10.34 21.58
C SER A 202 4.41 10.57 20.25
N SER A 203 5.17 9.58 19.76
CA SER A 203 5.96 9.70 18.52
C SER A 203 5.09 9.67 17.27
N TRP A 204 3.97 8.96 17.29
CA TRP A 204 3.12 8.82 16.12
C TRP A 204 2.14 10.00 15.93
N ARG A 205 2.14 10.98 16.83
CA ARG A 205 1.22 12.13 16.77
C ARG A 205 1.81 13.22 15.88
N ASN A 206 1.05 13.62 14.86
CA ASN A 206 1.46 14.72 13.98
C ASN A 206 1.15 16.10 14.56
N ARG A 207 1.57 17.13 13.83
CA ARG A 207 1.34 18.54 14.17
C ARG A 207 -0.14 18.93 14.26
N LYS A 208 -1.03 18.19 13.58
CA LYS A 208 -2.50 18.39 13.62
C LYS A 208 -3.16 17.66 14.81
N GLY A 209 -2.38 16.99 15.65
CA GLY A 209 -2.84 16.38 16.89
C GLY A 209 -3.42 14.96 16.77
N PHE A 210 -3.44 14.37 15.58
CA PHE A 210 -3.91 13.00 15.38
C PHE A 210 -2.77 12.01 15.13
N MET A 211 -3.07 10.73 15.30
CA MET A 211 -2.12 9.64 15.13
C MET A 211 -1.96 9.28 13.66
N SER A 212 -0.73 9.31 13.15
CA SER A 212 -0.48 9.07 11.73
C SER A 212 0.89 8.50 11.43
N GLN A 213 1.03 7.88 10.26
CA GLN A 213 2.34 7.70 9.61
C GLN A 213 2.70 8.99 8.93
N ASN A 214 3.98 9.25 8.77
CA ASN A 214 4.43 10.05 7.65
C ASN A 214 4.86 9.09 6.51
N VAL A 215 4.29 9.29 5.33
CA VAL A 215 4.61 8.56 4.10
C VAL A 215 5.15 9.57 3.10
N LEU A 216 6.36 9.32 2.61
CA LEU A 216 6.92 10.07 1.49
C LEU A 216 6.49 9.39 0.19
N ALA A 217 6.04 10.17 -0.78
CA ALA A 217 5.80 9.68 -2.14
C ALA A 217 6.51 10.59 -3.14
N ALA A 218 7.06 10.00 -4.19
CA ALA A 218 7.60 10.70 -5.34
C ALA A 218 6.85 10.28 -6.61
N CYS A 219 6.56 11.24 -7.46
CA CYS A 219 5.92 11.03 -8.75
C CYS A 219 6.75 11.64 -9.89
N ASP A 220 6.56 11.10 -11.08
CA ASP A 220 7.13 11.63 -12.31
C ASP A 220 6.23 12.73 -12.93
N HIS A 221 6.64 13.25 -14.10
CA HIS A 221 5.89 14.28 -14.84
C HIS A 221 4.54 13.79 -15.40
N SER A 222 4.34 12.47 -15.48
CA SER A 222 3.09 11.84 -15.89
C SER A 222 2.18 11.52 -14.69
N LEU A 223 2.55 11.99 -13.49
CA LEU A 223 1.86 11.74 -12.22
C LEU A 223 1.86 10.27 -11.79
N ASN A 224 2.76 9.45 -12.35
CA ASN A 224 2.94 8.08 -11.88
C ASN A 224 3.84 8.08 -10.65
N PHE A 225 3.52 7.25 -9.65
CA PHE A 225 4.42 7.03 -8.54
C PHE A 225 5.69 6.33 -9.02
N VAL A 226 6.84 6.89 -8.66
CA VAL A 226 8.17 6.30 -8.93
C VAL A 226 8.86 5.82 -7.67
N TYR A 227 8.34 6.23 -6.50
CA TYR A 227 8.81 5.78 -5.20
C TYR A 227 7.82 6.12 -4.09
N ILE A 228 7.68 5.23 -3.11
CA ILE A 228 6.91 5.42 -1.88
C ILE A 228 7.74 4.88 -0.71
N TYR A 229 7.91 5.72 0.31
CA TYR A 229 8.51 5.33 1.59
C TYR A 229 7.49 5.49 2.70
N ALA A 230 6.99 4.36 3.19
CA ALA A 230 6.14 4.29 4.37
C ALA A 230 6.95 3.73 5.54
N GLY A 231 6.56 4.07 6.77
CA GLY A 231 7.19 3.52 7.97
C GLY A 231 7.37 4.53 9.09
N MET A 232 7.38 5.82 8.76
CA MET A 232 7.88 6.86 9.64
C MET A 232 6.83 7.39 10.60
N GLU A 233 7.28 7.82 11.77
CA GLU A 233 6.38 8.35 12.79
C GLU A 233 5.71 9.66 12.36
N GLY A 234 4.46 9.87 12.78
CA GLY A 234 3.71 11.08 12.46
C GLY A 234 4.35 12.37 12.97
N SER A 235 5.20 12.30 14.00
CA SER A 235 5.98 13.46 14.47
C SER A 235 7.24 13.73 13.63
N SER A 236 7.63 12.80 12.75
CA SER A 236 8.85 12.93 11.95
C SER A 236 8.66 13.97 10.86
N HIS A 237 9.59 14.92 10.78
CA HIS A 237 9.66 15.92 9.71
C HIS A 237 9.94 15.25 8.36
N ASP A 238 9.39 15.80 7.27
CA ASP A 238 9.51 15.23 5.93
C ASP A 238 10.97 15.09 5.47
N SER A 239 11.82 16.04 5.87
CA SER A 239 13.27 15.96 5.66
C SER A 239 13.93 14.74 6.32
N ARG A 240 13.45 14.30 7.49
CA ARG A 240 13.92 13.08 8.16
C ARG A 240 13.40 11.84 7.46
N VAL A 241 12.17 11.85 6.97
CA VAL A 241 11.58 10.74 6.20
C VAL A 241 12.37 10.53 4.91
N LEU A 242 12.70 11.61 4.19
CA LEU A 242 13.53 11.54 3.00
C LEU A 242 14.96 11.06 3.29
N ALA A 243 15.57 11.50 4.38
CA ALA A 243 16.90 11.00 4.76
C ALA A 243 16.89 9.48 5.06
N GLN A 244 15.79 8.97 5.63
CA GLN A 244 15.62 7.53 5.86
C GLN A 244 15.40 6.76 4.55
N ALA A 245 14.58 7.27 3.63
CA ALA A 245 14.42 6.72 2.29
C ALA A 245 15.76 6.63 1.54
N GLN A 246 16.57 7.70 1.59
CA GLN A 246 17.91 7.74 1.00
C GLN A 246 18.86 6.71 1.62
N SER A 247 18.77 6.50 2.93
CA SER A 247 19.67 5.60 3.66
C SER A 247 19.28 4.12 3.55
N ASN A 248 17.98 3.82 3.55
CA ASN A 248 17.49 2.44 3.64
C ASN A 248 17.27 1.82 2.24
N ASP A 249 16.77 2.63 1.30
CA ASP A 249 16.34 2.13 -0.02
C ASP A 249 17.23 2.66 -1.15
N ASN A 250 18.28 3.41 -0.83
CA ASN A 250 19.13 4.11 -1.80
C ASN A 250 18.34 5.04 -2.75
N PHE A 251 17.22 5.60 -2.29
CA PHE A 251 16.39 6.51 -3.07
C PHE A 251 17.13 7.83 -3.37
N THR A 252 17.86 7.86 -4.47
CA THR A 252 18.75 8.97 -4.85
C THR A 252 18.60 9.31 -6.33
N ALA A 253 18.79 10.59 -6.66
CA ALA A 253 18.80 10.99 -8.06
C ALA A 253 20.19 10.73 -8.66
N THR A 254 20.21 10.42 -9.96
CA THR A 254 21.43 10.35 -10.74
C THR A 254 22.06 11.73 -10.86
N SER A 255 23.37 11.78 -11.10
CA SER A 255 24.12 13.03 -11.15
C SER A 255 23.50 14.03 -12.15
N GLY A 256 23.17 15.23 -11.65
CA GLY A 256 22.52 16.28 -12.44
C GLY A 256 21.00 16.24 -12.45
N CYS A 257 20.38 15.23 -11.82
CA CYS A 257 18.93 15.15 -11.64
C CYS A 257 18.49 15.51 -10.23
N TYR A 258 17.21 15.87 -10.07
CA TYR A 258 16.59 16.19 -8.78
C TYR A 258 15.06 16.04 -8.80
N PHE A 259 14.45 16.00 -7.61
CA PHE A 259 13.01 16.14 -7.40
C PHE A 259 12.65 17.55 -6.91
N LEU A 260 11.50 18.04 -7.32
CA LEU A 260 10.88 19.22 -6.69
C LEU A 260 10.22 18.81 -5.39
N ALA A 261 10.37 19.61 -4.34
CA ALA A 261 9.71 19.38 -3.07
C ALA A 261 9.22 20.68 -2.45
N ASP A 262 8.35 20.58 -1.45
CA ASP A 262 7.81 21.73 -0.74
C ASP A 262 8.89 22.46 0.11
N ALA A 263 8.55 23.63 0.65
CA ALA A 263 9.47 24.40 1.49
C ALA A 263 9.71 23.78 2.89
N GLY A 264 8.97 22.73 3.26
CA GLY A 264 9.17 21.93 4.46
C GLY A 264 10.43 21.05 4.38
N TYR A 265 10.93 20.78 3.17
CA TYR A 265 12.21 20.13 2.97
C TYR A 265 13.38 21.11 3.08
N SER A 266 14.49 20.64 3.66
CA SER A 266 15.70 21.45 3.83
C SER A 266 16.41 21.64 2.49
N ARG A 267 16.80 22.89 2.16
CA ARG A 267 17.61 23.26 0.98
C ARG A 267 18.95 22.51 0.87
N ARG A 268 19.40 21.84 1.93
CA ARG A 268 20.69 21.14 1.98
C ARG A 268 20.59 19.66 1.59
N ILE A 269 19.39 19.14 1.35
CA ILE A 269 19.21 17.75 0.95
C ILE A 269 19.65 17.61 -0.50
N LYS A 270 20.58 16.70 -0.74
CA LYS A 270 21.04 16.35 -2.08
C LYS A 270 19.84 15.80 -2.88
N ASP A 271 19.83 16.03 -4.19
CA ASP A 271 18.83 15.49 -5.11
C ASP A 271 17.41 16.10 -4.98
N VAL A 272 17.26 17.20 -4.23
CA VAL A 272 15.98 17.91 -4.06
C VAL A 272 16.14 19.41 -4.27
N LEU A 273 15.20 20.00 -5.01
CA LEU A 273 15.07 21.44 -5.19
C LEU A 273 13.78 21.93 -4.51
N VAL A 274 13.92 22.91 -3.62
CA VAL A 274 12.80 23.53 -2.87
C VAL A 274 12.64 25.00 -3.23
N PRO A 275 11.42 25.57 -3.13
CA PRO A 275 11.18 26.99 -3.34
C PRO A 275 12.06 27.90 -2.48
N TYR A 276 12.33 29.11 -2.98
CA TYR A 276 12.94 30.15 -2.16
C TYR A 276 11.93 30.62 -1.10
N SER A 277 12.38 30.73 0.15
CA SER A 277 11.61 31.42 1.19
C SER A 277 11.62 32.91 0.88
N GLU A 278 10.46 33.51 0.60
CA GLU A 278 10.34 34.97 0.63
C GLU A 278 10.65 35.43 2.06
N LYS A 279 11.66 36.28 2.20
CA LYS A 279 12.04 36.90 3.47
C LYS A 279 11.24 38.17 3.68
#